data_AF-A0A8T3ZH83-F1
#
_entry.id   AF-A0A8T3ZH83-F1
#
_cell.length_a   1.000
_cell.length_b   1.000
_cell.length_c   1.000
_cell.angle_alpha   90.00
_cell.angle_beta   90.00
_cell.angle_gamma   90.00
#
_symmetry.space_group_name_H-M   'P 1'
#
loop_
_entity.id
_entity.type
_entity.pdbx_description
1 polymer ?
#
loop_
_entity_poly.entity_id
_entity_poly.type
_entity_poly.pdbx_seq_one_letter_code
_entity_poly.pdbx_strand_id
1 'polypeptide(L)'
;DCAEDRCAPWGNVVQQFACFSGEERLEIRGAVRAIGTCRFYPTKRMEGGVSFDMWGEPFEMLYPIKEQTEREMGTEWCSRELENNIRERVEIQNSFTDDSIKWFFEEYVPSSPSEWEKHIGGIYDSYWRIVNNDQAVVENLLCTGNDKLPEEYKPIDVTYDTEFGSVRIWEVETTTDFFGKRTKILSPYMQIWVFPPKEFIKKEFQEAMETGMMPGPGGNAKPELSPSEIEEAKKDKALMNLVNSLSSKYGGEAKFLLNIVDGDEVVFNALVTINPEIIMKIEPMKTYEGDYDAKVTFDYNFFYSLISTSEKEVRGGQTEYPPWEKEGLKIGDMIKGVFDGIKMWFMITSGTISGSIRSDPPDSLSDGLTVMQMMFERSSS
;
A
#
# COMPACT_ATOMS: atom_id res chain seq x y z
N ASP A 1 -45.14 4.07 24.04
CA ASP A 1 -45.66 5.45 23.94
C ASP A 1 -45.12 6.15 22.72
N CYS A 2 -45.89 7.08 22.16
CA CYS A 2 -45.44 7.97 21.09
C CYS A 2 -45.47 9.40 21.63
N ALA A 3 -44.39 10.15 21.46
CA ALA A 3 -44.40 11.60 21.67
C ALA A 3 -44.95 12.29 20.42
N GLU A 4 -45.70 13.38 20.58
CA GLU A 4 -46.15 14.19 19.45
C GLU A 4 -44.99 15.02 18.87
N ASP A 5 -44.97 15.15 17.54
CA ASP A 5 -44.05 16.01 16.81
C ASP A 5 -44.13 17.47 17.31
N ARG A 6 -42.98 18.13 17.49
CA ARG A 6 -42.92 19.52 17.98
C ARG A 6 -41.82 20.32 17.32
N CYS A 7 -42.01 21.64 17.20
CA CYS A 7 -40.96 22.53 16.74
C CYS A 7 -39.79 22.57 17.74
N ALA A 8 -38.56 22.53 17.24
CA ALA A 8 -37.36 22.66 18.06
C ALA A 8 -37.26 24.06 18.70
N PRO A 9 -36.87 24.21 19.98
CA PRO A 9 -36.75 25.52 20.63
C PRO A 9 -35.73 26.49 20.00
N TRP A 10 -34.88 25.99 19.09
CA TRP A 10 -33.74 26.71 18.50
C TRP A 10 -33.83 26.86 16.97
N GLY A 11 -35.00 26.62 16.34
CA GLY A 11 -35.17 26.94 14.92
C GLY A 11 -36.40 26.35 14.24
N ASN A 12 -36.52 26.61 12.93
CA ASN A 12 -37.63 26.18 12.07
C ASN A 12 -37.52 24.70 11.65
N VAL A 13 -37.30 23.80 12.62
CA VAL A 13 -37.22 22.35 12.39
C VAL A 13 -38.27 21.67 13.25
N VAL A 14 -39.13 20.87 12.61
CA VAL A 14 -40.07 19.98 13.31
C VAL A 14 -39.29 18.74 13.73
N GLN A 15 -39.21 18.48 15.04
CA GLN A 15 -38.70 17.24 15.59
C GLN A 15 -39.80 16.19 15.42
N GLN A 16 -39.56 15.22 14.53
CA GLN A 16 -40.47 14.10 14.32
C GLN A 16 -40.09 12.93 15.21
N PHE A 17 -41.06 12.34 15.92
CA PHE A 17 -40.83 11.22 16.83
C PHE A 17 -41.55 9.97 16.32
N ALA A 18 -40.79 8.91 16.03
CA ALA A 18 -41.36 7.61 15.68
C ALA A 18 -41.97 6.92 16.91
N CYS A 19 -43.11 6.25 16.73
CA CYS A 19 -43.69 5.38 17.75
C CYS A 19 -42.77 4.19 18.04
N PHE A 20 -42.28 4.07 19.28
CA PHE A 20 -41.42 2.97 19.70
C PHE A 20 -42.22 1.75 20.17
N SER A 21 -41.85 0.56 19.71
CA SER A 21 -42.56 -0.70 19.97
C SER A 21 -41.56 -1.83 20.30
N GLY A 22 -41.28 -2.01 21.60
CA GLY A 22 -40.40 -3.07 22.12
C GLY A 22 -39.09 -2.54 22.68
N GLU A 23 -38.40 -3.35 23.49
CA GLU A 23 -37.00 -3.10 23.89
C GLU A 23 -36.09 -3.41 22.69
N GLU A 24 -35.37 -2.41 22.16
CA GLU A 24 -34.15 -2.70 21.40
C GLU A 24 -33.08 -3.20 22.38
N ARG A 25 -33.00 -4.52 22.55
CA ARG A 25 -31.79 -5.15 23.08
C ARG A 25 -30.80 -5.27 21.93
N LEU A 26 -29.69 -4.53 22.02
CA LEU A 26 -28.48 -4.83 21.25
C LEU A 26 -28.05 -6.26 21.61
N GLU A 27 -28.22 -7.20 20.67
CA GLU A 27 -27.87 -8.59 20.88
C GLU A 27 -26.34 -8.78 20.73
N ILE A 28 -25.60 -8.49 21.80
CA ILE A 28 -24.13 -8.58 21.83
C ILE A 28 -23.72 -10.04 22.02
N ARG A 29 -23.11 -10.63 20.99
CA ARG A 29 -22.51 -11.96 20.99
C ARG A 29 -21.00 -11.80 21.26
N GLY A 30 -20.39 -12.65 22.11
CA GLY A 30 -18.95 -12.57 22.44
C GLY A 30 -18.13 -13.45 21.48
N ALA A 31 -17.82 -12.93 20.29
CA ALA A 31 -17.89 -13.78 19.09
C ALA A 31 -16.92 -13.43 17.92
N VAL A 32 -17.12 -14.17 16.82
CA VAL A 32 -16.38 -14.12 15.54
C VAL A 32 -16.03 -12.71 15.11
N ARG A 33 -14.79 -12.58 14.64
CA ARG A 33 -14.43 -11.60 13.63
C ARG A 33 -13.74 -12.31 12.47
N ALA A 34 -14.58 -12.77 11.55
CA ALA A 34 -14.17 -13.08 10.19
C ALA A 34 -14.03 -11.75 9.44
N ILE A 35 -12.91 -11.04 9.63
CA ILE A 35 -12.70 -9.77 8.93
C ILE A 35 -12.13 -10.07 7.54
N GLY A 36 -12.95 -9.87 6.51
CA GLY A 36 -12.44 -9.56 5.18
C GLY A 36 -12.02 -8.10 5.14
N THR A 37 -10.74 -7.80 5.30
CA THR A 37 -10.22 -6.45 5.03
C THR A 37 -9.87 -6.34 3.56
N CYS A 38 -10.59 -5.50 2.81
CA CYS A 38 -10.02 -4.85 1.63
C CYS A 38 -9.54 -3.47 2.06
N ARG A 39 -8.23 -3.33 2.30
CA ARG A 39 -7.62 -2.01 2.42
C ARG A 39 -7.26 -1.52 1.02
N PHE A 40 -7.89 -0.43 0.62
CA PHE A 40 -7.48 0.36 -0.53
C PHE A 40 -6.49 1.41 -0.04
N TYR A 41 -5.22 1.25 -0.38
CA TYR A 41 -4.21 2.26 -0.09
C TYR A 41 -4.35 3.43 -1.08
N PRO A 42 -3.81 4.63 -0.77
CA PRO A 42 -3.72 5.73 -1.73
C PRO A 42 -3.01 5.36 -3.05
N THR A 43 -2.16 4.32 -2.99
CA THR A 43 -1.46 3.67 -4.10
C THR A 43 -2.33 2.71 -4.92
N LYS A 44 -3.66 2.73 -4.75
CA LYS A 44 -4.68 1.82 -5.35
C LYS A 44 -4.55 0.32 -5.03
N ARG A 45 -3.38 -0.15 -4.56
CA ARG A 45 -3.18 -1.53 -4.09
C ARG A 45 -4.31 -1.94 -3.15
N MET A 46 -4.93 -3.09 -3.46
CA MET A 46 -5.96 -3.71 -2.65
C MET A 46 -5.36 -4.89 -1.91
N GLU A 47 -5.11 -4.74 -0.61
CA GLU A 47 -4.73 -5.87 0.23
C GLU A 47 -5.98 -6.55 0.79
N GLY A 48 -6.17 -7.81 0.41
CA GLY A 48 -7.21 -8.70 0.88
C GLY A 48 -6.70 -9.59 2.02
N GLY A 49 -7.10 -9.29 3.24
CA GLY A 49 -6.84 -10.12 4.43
C GLY A 49 -8.11 -10.83 4.88
N VAL A 50 -8.01 -12.10 5.27
CA VAL A 50 -9.08 -12.82 5.99
C VAL A 50 -8.57 -13.17 7.37
N SER A 51 -8.92 -12.35 8.37
CA SER A 51 -8.75 -12.69 9.78
C SER A 51 -9.85 -13.65 10.22
N PHE A 52 -9.55 -14.54 11.17
CA PHE A 52 -10.53 -15.41 11.84
C PHE A 52 -10.36 -15.36 13.36
N ASP A 53 -11.00 -14.39 14.03
CA ASP A 53 -11.31 -14.50 15.46
C ASP A 53 -12.56 -15.42 15.66
N MET A 54 -12.85 -15.97 16.85
CA MET A 54 -13.89 -17.04 17.00
C MET A 54 -15.15 -16.73 17.82
N TRP A 55 -16.24 -17.40 17.39
CA TRP A 55 -17.60 -17.41 17.94
C TRP A 55 -17.65 -17.92 19.38
N GLY A 56 -18.57 -17.34 20.14
CA GLY A 56 -19.15 -18.00 21.31
C GLY A 56 -20.53 -17.47 21.65
N GLU A 57 -21.25 -18.27 22.45
CA GLU A 57 -22.22 -17.75 23.42
C GLU A 57 -21.58 -16.56 24.17
N PRO A 58 -22.33 -15.50 24.50
CA PRO A 58 -21.78 -14.42 25.33
C PRO A 58 -21.18 -15.03 26.59
N PHE A 59 -19.97 -14.60 26.97
CA PHE A 59 -19.41 -14.93 28.27
C PHE A 59 -20.24 -14.19 29.34
N GLU A 60 -21.35 -14.80 29.76
CA GLU A 60 -22.34 -14.23 30.68
C GLU A 60 -21.74 -13.80 32.02
N MET A 61 -20.56 -14.34 32.39
CA MET A 61 -19.76 -13.83 33.50
C MET A 61 -18.86 -12.65 33.12
N LEU A 62 -18.10 -12.72 32.01
CA LEU A 62 -17.08 -11.71 31.70
C LEU A 62 -17.66 -10.38 31.21
N TYR A 63 -18.82 -10.36 30.55
CA TYR A 63 -19.39 -9.10 30.05
C TYR A 63 -19.98 -8.22 31.18
N PRO A 64 -20.82 -8.75 32.09
CA PRO A 64 -21.19 -8.02 33.30
C PRO A 64 -19.95 -7.66 34.10
N ILE A 65 -18.97 -8.56 34.28
CA ILE A 65 -17.71 -8.21 34.95
C ILE A 65 -17.01 -7.05 34.24
N LYS A 66 -16.92 -7.00 32.90
CA LYS A 66 -16.23 -5.91 32.20
C LYS A 66 -16.98 -4.58 32.34
N GLU A 67 -18.29 -4.53 32.04
CA GLU A 67 -19.06 -3.28 32.21
C GLU A 67 -19.16 -2.86 33.68
N GLN A 68 -19.31 -3.80 34.60
CA GLN A 68 -19.32 -3.55 36.04
C GLN A 68 -17.93 -3.07 36.50
N THR A 69 -16.83 -3.63 35.98
CA THR A 69 -15.47 -3.19 36.26
C THR A 69 -15.23 -1.77 35.71
N GLU A 70 -15.64 -1.48 34.48
CA GLU A 70 -15.52 -0.14 33.88
C GLU A 70 -16.39 0.91 34.62
N ARG A 71 -17.60 0.53 35.07
CA ARG A 71 -18.52 1.42 35.81
C ARG A 71 -18.22 1.55 37.31
N GLU A 72 -17.70 0.50 37.97
CA GLU A 72 -17.38 0.50 39.41
C GLU A 72 -15.95 0.99 39.69
N MET A 73 -14.97 0.66 38.82
CA MET A 73 -13.59 1.16 38.96
C MET A 73 -13.41 2.56 38.35
N GLY A 74 -14.21 2.93 37.34
CA GLY A 74 -14.19 4.28 36.76
C GLY A 74 -12.79 4.72 36.31
N THR A 75 -12.26 5.77 36.93
CA THR A 75 -10.89 6.27 36.67
C THR A 75 -9.79 5.26 37.00
N GLU A 76 -10.02 4.29 37.89
CA GLU A 76 -9.04 3.25 38.20
C GLU A 76 -8.84 2.28 37.02
N TRP A 77 -9.88 2.01 36.21
CA TRP A 77 -9.74 1.21 34.99
C TRP A 77 -8.83 1.92 33.97
N CYS A 78 -9.13 3.19 33.66
CA CYS A 78 -8.28 3.99 32.77
C CYS A 78 -6.86 4.18 33.32
N SER A 79 -6.67 4.24 34.65
CA SER A 79 -5.34 4.31 35.27
C SER A 79 -4.54 3.02 35.09
N ARG A 80 -5.19 1.86 35.19
CA ARG A 80 -4.57 0.54 34.96
C ARG A 80 -4.22 0.33 33.49
N GLU A 81 -5.12 0.68 32.57
CA GLU A 81 -4.84 0.57 31.14
C GLU A 81 -3.78 1.59 30.69
N LEU A 82 -3.73 2.78 31.30
CA LEU A 82 -2.61 3.71 31.13
C LEU A 82 -1.29 3.08 31.56
N GLU A 83 -1.21 2.45 32.75
CA GLU A 83 0.01 1.79 33.22
C GLU A 83 0.44 0.64 32.30
N ASN A 84 -0.51 -0.17 31.81
CA ASN A 84 -0.25 -1.24 30.85
C ASN A 84 0.32 -0.68 29.53
N ASN A 85 -0.33 0.34 28.96
CA ASN A 85 0.09 0.95 27.71
C ASN A 85 1.44 1.65 27.83
N ILE A 86 1.74 2.29 28.98
CA ILE A 86 3.06 2.87 29.28
C ILE A 86 4.15 1.79 29.27
N ARG A 87 3.92 0.67 29.96
CA ARG A 87 4.87 -0.45 30.00
C ARG A 87 5.12 -0.99 28.59
N GLU A 88 4.06 -1.24 27.82
CA GLU A 88 4.19 -1.64 26.42
C GLU A 88 4.99 -0.61 25.60
N ARG A 89 4.68 0.69 25.74
CA ARG A 89 5.35 1.74 24.98
C ARG A 89 6.85 1.83 25.29
N VAL A 90 7.24 1.52 26.53
CA VAL A 90 8.63 1.41 26.97
C VAL A 90 9.31 0.16 26.37
N GLU A 91 8.63 -0.98 26.28
CA GLU A 91 9.17 -2.16 25.59
C GLU A 91 9.31 -1.91 24.07
N ILE A 92 8.36 -1.22 23.45
CA ILE A 92 8.39 -0.85 22.02
C ILE A 92 9.62 0.02 21.70
N GLN A 93 9.87 1.12 22.43
CA GLN A 93 11.06 1.96 22.20
C GLN A 93 12.39 1.24 22.49
N ASN A 94 12.39 0.27 23.40
CA ASN A 94 13.58 -0.54 23.69
C ASN A 94 13.81 -1.62 22.62
N SER A 95 12.74 -2.03 21.90
CA SER A 95 12.78 -3.06 20.86
C SER A 95 13.03 -2.48 19.46
N PHE A 96 12.59 -1.24 19.19
CA PHE A 96 12.92 -0.50 17.96
C PHE A 96 14.32 0.10 18.06
N THR A 97 15.31 -0.64 17.57
CA THR A 97 16.73 -0.28 17.59
C THR A 97 17.35 -0.50 16.21
N ASP A 98 18.52 0.09 15.97
CA ASP A 98 19.27 -0.15 14.74
C ASP A 98 19.54 -1.66 14.53
N ASP A 99 19.81 -2.41 15.60
CA ASP A 99 20.05 -3.86 15.54
C ASP A 99 18.81 -4.66 15.14
N SER A 100 17.61 -4.30 15.63
CA SER A 100 16.38 -5.03 15.29
C SER A 100 15.87 -4.72 13.88
N ILE A 101 16.02 -3.47 13.43
CA ILE A 101 15.75 -3.10 12.03
C ILE A 101 16.77 -3.72 11.09
N LYS A 102 18.06 -3.73 11.46
CA LYS A 102 19.10 -4.42 10.70
C LYS A 102 18.81 -5.91 10.57
N TRP A 103 18.45 -6.60 11.66
CA TRP A 103 18.01 -7.99 11.64
C TRP A 103 16.83 -8.22 10.68
N PHE A 104 15.84 -7.31 10.69
CA PHE A 104 14.69 -7.41 9.79
C PHE A 104 15.12 -7.35 8.31
N PHE A 105 16.01 -6.44 7.93
CA PHE A 105 16.45 -6.26 6.53
C PHE A 105 17.55 -7.23 6.07
N GLU A 106 18.48 -7.63 6.94
CA GLU A 106 19.62 -8.50 6.57
C GLU A 106 19.33 -9.99 6.77
N GLU A 107 18.48 -10.37 7.73
CA GLU A 107 18.19 -11.78 8.05
C GLU A 107 16.75 -12.17 7.70
N TYR A 108 15.74 -11.41 8.15
CA TYR A 108 14.34 -11.81 8.00
C TYR A 108 13.85 -11.69 6.54
N VAL A 109 13.92 -10.51 5.92
CA VAL A 109 13.49 -10.28 4.53
C VAL A 109 14.23 -11.20 3.53
N PRO A 110 15.57 -11.42 3.62
CA PRO A 110 16.28 -12.28 2.69
C PRO A 110 16.07 -13.79 2.94
N SER A 111 15.50 -14.20 4.09
CA SER A 111 15.27 -15.62 4.39
C SER A 111 14.19 -16.27 3.51
N SER A 112 13.22 -15.48 3.03
CA SER A 112 12.16 -15.92 2.11
C SER A 112 11.86 -14.84 1.07
N PRO A 113 12.74 -14.63 0.06
CA PRO A 113 12.61 -13.54 -0.91
C PRO A 113 11.30 -13.59 -1.72
N SER A 114 10.69 -14.77 -1.91
CA SER A 114 9.37 -14.95 -2.53
C SER A 114 8.21 -14.42 -1.67
N GLU A 115 8.43 -14.19 -0.38
CA GLU A 115 7.45 -13.66 0.57
C GLU A 115 7.75 -12.21 0.99
N TRP A 116 8.63 -11.50 0.25
CA TRP A 116 9.05 -10.12 0.55
C TRP A 116 7.88 -9.17 0.83
N GLU A 117 6.76 -9.28 0.10
CA GLU A 117 5.55 -8.47 0.36
C GLU A 117 4.91 -8.76 1.72
N LYS A 118 4.92 -10.02 2.19
CA LYS A 118 4.44 -10.38 3.53
C LYS A 118 5.38 -9.84 4.60
N HIS A 119 6.69 -9.85 4.33
CA HIS A 119 7.67 -9.30 5.25
C HIS A 119 7.50 -7.78 5.42
N ILE A 120 7.18 -7.04 4.35
CA ILE A 120 6.75 -5.63 4.43
C ILE A 120 5.55 -5.46 5.36
N GLY A 121 4.58 -6.38 5.33
CA GLY A 121 3.45 -6.38 6.26
C GLY A 121 3.88 -6.31 7.73
N GLY A 122 4.90 -7.06 8.13
CA GLY A 122 5.37 -7.10 9.53
C GLY A 122 5.94 -5.79 10.06
N ILE A 123 6.65 -5.01 9.25
CA ILE A 123 7.17 -3.69 9.67
C ILE A 123 6.06 -2.61 9.65
N TYR A 124 5.10 -2.72 8.73
CA TYR A 124 3.86 -1.93 8.78
C TYR A 124 3.03 -2.21 10.04
N ASP A 125 2.84 -3.48 10.41
CA ASP A 125 2.15 -3.87 11.65
C ASP A 125 2.87 -3.33 12.89
N SER A 126 4.21 -3.36 12.86
CA SER A 126 5.04 -2.83 13.96
C SER A 126 4.92 -1.30 14.08
N TYR A 127 4.90 -0.56 12.96
CA TYR A 127 4.58 0.88 12.94
C TYR A 127 3.16 1.16 13.45
N TRP A 128 2.16 0.42 12.97
CA TRP A 128 0.77 0.58 13.45
C TRP A 128 0.62 0.20 14.92
N ARG A 129 1.49 -0.64 15.50
CA ARG A 129 1.50 -0.90 16.95
C ARG A 129 1.92 0.34 17.74
N ILE A 130 2.90 1.12 17.26
CA ILE A 130 3.27 2.42 17.83
C ILE A 130 2.05 3.36 17.79
N VAL A 131 1.48 3.58 16.60
CA VAL A 131 0.32 4.45 16.37
C VAL A 131 -0.85 4.11 17.31
N ASN A 132 -1.22 2.84 17.40
CA ASN A 132 -2.35 2.39 18.22
C ASN A 132 -2.06 2.53 19.72
N ASN A 133 -0.81 2.32 20.15
CA ASN A 133 -0.42 2.50 21.55
C ASN A 133 -0.45 3.98 21.93
N ASP A 134 0.15 4.89 21.15
CA ASP A 134 0.12 6.33 21.42
C ASP A 134 -1.32 6.87 21.47
N GLN A 135 -2.20 6.37 20.59
CA GLN A 135 -3.64 6.68 20.63
C GLN A 135 -4.27 6.26 21.97
N ALA A 136 -4.11 5.00 22.36
CA ALA A 136 -4.71 4.45 23.57
C ALA A 136 -4.15 5.09 24.86
N VAL A 137 -2.89 5.53 24.85
CA VAL A 137 -2.27 6.30 25.94
C VAL A 137 -2.96 7.65 26.09
N VAL A 138 -3.16 8.39 25.00
CA VAL A 138 -3.82 9.70 25.03
C VAL A 138 -5.29 9.58 25.44
N GLU A 139 -6.01 8.55 24.97
CA GLU A 139 -7.38 8.26 25.41
C GLU A 139 -7.46 7.99 26.93
N ASN A 140 -6.52 7.20 27.47
CA ASN A 140 -6.48 6.89 28.90
C ASN A 140 -6.02 8.09 29.77
N LEU A 141 -5.09 8.92 29.28
CA LEU A 141 -4.73 10.19 29.91
C LEU A 141 -5.96 11.11 30.02
N LEU A 142 -6.69 11.29 28.93
CA LEU A 142 -7.91 12.11 28.90
C LEU A 142 -8.99 11.56 29.83
N CYS A 143 -9.19 10.23 29.88
CA CYS A 143 -10.11 9.59 30.82
C CYS A 143 -9.74 9.83 32.29
N THR A 144 -8.44 9.80 32.63
CA THR A 144 -7.95 10.07 33.99
C THR A 144 -7.88 11.57 34.33
N GLY A 145 -8.25 12.46 33.40
CA GLY A 145 -8.16 13.91 33.57
C GLY A 145 -6.73 14.47 33.48
N ASN A 146 -5.77 13.67 33.04
CA ASN A 146 -4.39 14.06 32.80
C ASN A 146 -4.22 14.55 31.34
N ASP A 147 -3.25 15.42 31.09
CA ASP A 147 -2.91 15.93 29.76
C ASP A 147 -1.40 15.97 29.48
N LYS A 148 -0.60 15.33 30.34
CA LYS A 148 0.84 15.17 30.17
C LYS A 148 1.16 13.78 29.65
N LEU A 149 2.02 13.72 28.64
CA LEU A 149 2.68 12.47 28.24
C LEU A 149 3.57 11.95 29.39
N PRO A 150 3.74 10.62 29.52
CA PRO A 150 4.62 10.01 30.52
C PRO A 150 6.08 10.46 30.37
N GLU A 151 6.81 10.57 31.49
CA GLU A 151 8.21 11.07 31.49
C GLU A 151 9.20 10.02 30.95
N GLU A 152 8.81 8.76 30.93
CA GLU A 152 9.57 7.61 30.43
C GLU A 152 9.62 7.53 28.90
N TYR A 153 8.76 8.29 28.21
CA TYR A 153 8.60 8.22 26.76
C TYR A 153 9.78 8.90 26.07
N LYS A 154 10.40 8.14 25.17
CA LYS A 154 11.45 8.65 24.27
C LYS A 154 10.92 8.59 22.85
N PRO A 155 11.07 9.67 22.07
CA PRO A 155 10.87 9.62 20.63
C PRO A 155 11.72 8.52 20.02
N ILE A 156 11.08 7.62 19.28
CA ILE A 156 11.71 6.68 18.37
C ILE A 156 12.23 7.51 17.18
N ASP A 157 13.48 7.29 16.77
CA ASP A 157 14.04 7.75 15.48
C ASP A 157 15.05 6.70 15.04
N VAL A 158 14.62 5.82 14.13
CA VAL A 158 15.42 4.72 13.59
C VAL A 158 15.45 4.86 12.08
N THR A 159 16.64 4.85 11.50
CA THR A 159 16.89 4.98 10.06
C THR A 159 17.80 3.86 9.59
N TYR A 160 17.40 3.19 8.51
CA TYR A 160 18.16 2.11 7.89
C TYR A 160 18.04 2.17 6.37
N ASP A 161 19.13 1.98 5.63
CA ASP A 161 19.17 2.05 4.16
C ASP A 161 20.18 1.01 3.62
N THR A 162 19.76 0.28 2.60
CA THR A 162 20.51 -0.76 1.88
C THR A 162 20.15 -0.75 0.40
N GLU A 163 20.88 -1.50 -0.42
CA GLU A 163 20.57 -1.65 -1.85
C GLU A 163 19.20 -2.31 -2.14
N PHE A 164 18.62 -3.05 -1.19
CA PHE A 164 17.34 -3.76 -1.34
C PHE A 164 16.19 -3.18 -0.51
N GLY A 165 16.44 -2.12 0.27
CA GLY A 165 15.40 -1.52 1.09
C GLY A 165 15.89 -0.49 2.08
N SER A 166 14.99 0.38 2.49
CA SER A 166 15.21 1.44 3.46
C SER A 166 13.97 1.66 4.31
N VAL A 167 14.14 1.84 5.61
CA VAL A 167 13.07 2.30 6.50
C VAL A 167 13.54 3.49 7.31
N ARG A 168 12.63 4.42 7.55
CA ARG A 168 12.75 5.44 8.57
C ARG A 168 11.47 5.48 9.38
N ILE A 169 11.56 5.25 10.68
CA ILE A 169 10.45 5.43 11.63
C ILE A 169 10.89 6.49 12.63
N TRP A 170 10.14 7.58 12.73
CA TRP A 170 10.46 8.67 13.64
C TRP A 170 9.21 9.26 14.30
N GLU A 171 9.36 9.78 15.50
CA GLU A 171 8.29 10.44 16.26
C GLU A 171 8.56 11.93 16.47
N VAL A 172 7.50 12.73 16.46
CA VAL A 172 7.56 14.17 16.79
C VAL A 172 6.49 14.48 17.85
N GLU A 173 6.84 15.25 18.88
CA GLU A 173 5.82 15.78 19.81
C GLU A 173 4.98 16.82 19.07
N THR A 174 3.68 16.54 18.91
CA THR A 174 2.72 17.42 18.26
C THR A 174 1.56 17.76 19.18
N THR A 175 0.57 18.49 18.65
CA THR A 175 -0.64 18.83 19.40
C THR A 175 -1.83 18.79 18.47
N THR A 176 -2.78 17.91 18.78
CA THR A 176 -3.95 17.61 17.93
C THR A 176 -5.27 17.85 18.68
N ASP A 177 -6.34 18.10 17.94
CA ASP A 177 -7.72 18.19 18.43
C ASP A 177 -8.56 16.93 18.12
N PHE A 178 -7.94 15.91 17.51
CA PHE A 178 -8.58 14.64 17.10
C PHE A 178 -9.41 13.98 18.21
N PHE A 179 -8.93 14.03 19.45
CA PHE A 179 -9.57 13.44 20.63
C PHE A 179 -10.65 14.35 21.27
N GLY A 180 -11.16 15.35 20.54
CA GLY A 180 -12.17 16.31 21.04
C GLY A 180 -11.64 17.37 22.03
N LYS A 181 -10.43 17.18 22.55
CA LYS A 181 -9.67 18.17 23.33
C LYS A 181 -8.29 18.35 22.69
N ARG A 182 -7.79 19.59 22.70
CA ARG A 182 -6.42 19.91 22.29
C ARG A 182 -5.41 19.24 23.23
N THR A 183 -4.69 18.24 22.75
CA THR A 183 -3.86 17.34 23.56
C THR A 183 -2.51 17.11 22.90
N LYS A 184 -1.46 16.90 23.71
CA LYS A 184 -0.12 16.51 23.23
C LYS A 184 -0.07 15.02 22.91
N ILE A 185 0.64 14.66 21.86
CA ILE A 185 0.87 13.28 21.44
C ILE A 185 2.25 13.17 20.78
N LEU A 186 2.88 11.99 20.82
CA LEU A 186 3.97 11.66 19.90
C LEU A 186 3.31 11.20 18.60
N SER A 187 3.51 11.92 17.51
CA SER A 187 3.10 11.49 16.18
C SER A 187 4.21 10.60 15.59
N PRO A 188 4.03 9.28 15.45
CA PRO A 188 4.94 8.45 14.69
C PRO A 188 4.68 8.65 13.20
N TYR A 189 5.73 8.59 12.41
CA TYR A 189 5.70 8.58 10.96
C TYR A 189 6.59 7.44 10.46
N MET A 190 6.30 6.92 9.28
CA MET A 190 7.15 5.94 8.61
C MET A 190 7.39 6.33 7.15
N GLN A 191 8.61 6.14 6.67
CA GLN A 191 8.92 6.02 5.25
C GLN A 191 9.52 4.64 5.06
N ILE A 192 9.02 3.87 4.09
CA ILE A 192 9.55 2.54 3.80
C ILE A 192 9.59 2.24 2.31
N TRP A 193 10.70 1.63 1.91
CA TRP A 193 10.89 1.01 0.62
C TRP A 193 11.55 -0.35 0.82
N VAL A 194 11.08 -1.36 0.12
CA VAL A 194 11.74 -2.67 0.02
C VAL A 194 11.59 -3.11 -1.43
N PHE A 195 12.67 -3.58 -2.04
CA PHE A 195 12.65 -4.06 -3.41
C PHE A 195 13.48 -5.34 -3.55
N PRO A 196 12.95 -6.42 -4.16
CA PRO A 196 13.66 -7.70 -4.19
C PRO A 196 15.02 -7.62 -4.88
N PRO A 197 16.01 -8.43 -4.46
CA PRO A 197 17.31 -8.49 -5.11
C PRO A 197 17.22 -8.83 -6.61
N LYS A 198 18.16 -8.32 -7.40
CA LYS A 198 18.23 -8.55 -8.85
C LYS A 198 18.09 -10.03 -9.21
N GLU A 199 18.87 -10.92 -8.60
CA GLU A 199 18.82 -12.36 -8.92
C GLU A 199 17.49 -13.05 -8.56
N PHE A 200 16.64 -12.46 -7.71
CA PHE A 200 15.28 -12.93 -7.50
C PHE A 200 14.36 -12.49 -8.65
N ILE A 201 14.37 -11.20 -9.01
CA ILE A 201 13.61 -10.66 -10.15
C ILE A 201 13.99 -11.36 -11.46
N LYS A 202 15.27 -11.73 -11.63
CA LYS A 202 15.76 -12.48 -12.81
C LYS A 202 15.06 -13.83 -12.95
N LYS A 203 14.88 -14.55 -11.83
CA LYS A 203 14.20 -15.85 -11.78
C LYS A 203 12.70 -15.73 -12.01
N GLU A 204 12.04 -14.75 -11.39
CA GLU A 204 10.62 -14.47 -11.63
C GLU A 204 10.33 -14.24 -13.12
N PHE A 205 11.18 -13.50 -13.83
CA PHE A 205 11.06 -13.32 -15.28
C PHE A 205 11.29 -14.62 -16.09
N GLN A 206 12.24 -15.46 -15.68
CA GLN A 206 12.48 -16.75 -16.31
C GLN A 206 11.30 -17.71 -16.10
N GLU A 207 10.80 -17.83 -14.86
CA GLU A 207 9.64 -18.64 -14.49
C GLU A 207 8.34 -18.16 -15.18
N ALA A 208 8.16 -16.84 -15.35
CA ALA A 208 7.09 -16.25 -16.15
C ALA A 208 7.13 -16.74 -17.62
N MET A 209 8.31 -16.79 -18.25
CA MET A 209 8.46 -17.35 -19.60
C MET A 209 8.25 -18.87 -19.66
N GLU A 210 8.49 -19.61 -18.58
CA GLU A 210 8.24 -21.06 -18.52
C GLU A 210 6.75 -21.38 -18.36
N THR A 211 6.02 -20.57 -17.59
CA THR A 211 4.62 -20.77 -17.22
C THR A 211 3.63 -20.06 -18.13
N GLY A 212 4.07 -19.03 -18.87
CA GLY A 212 3.20 -18.13 -19.64
C GLY A 212 2.38 -17.18 -18.78
N MET A 213 2.73 -17.03 -17.51
CA MET A 213 2.05 -16.17 -16.52
C MET A 213 2.88 -14.91 -16.27
N MET A 214 2.23 -13.81 -15.90
CA MET A 214 2.96 -12.58 -15.59
C MET A 214 3.78 -12.76 -14.30
N PRO A 215 5.03 -12.25 -14.24
CA PRO A 215 5.88 -12.32 -13.05
C PRO A 215 5.25 -11.55 -11.89
N GLY A 216 5.45 -12.03 -10.66
CA GLY A 216 4.95 -11.36 -9.46
C GLY A 216 4.21 -12.27 -8.47
N PRO A 217 3.85 -11.70 -7.31
CA PRO A 217 3.38 -12.45 -6.14
C PRO A 217 2.17 -13.32 -6.43
N GLY A 218 2.28 -14.61 -6.10
CA GLY A 218 1.17 -15.55 -6.13
C GLY A 218 0.79 -16.10 -7.51
N GLY A 219 1.54 -15.80 -8.59
CA GLY A 219 1.47 -16.51 -9.88
C GLY A 219 0.12 -16.50 -10.61
N ASN A 220 -0.84 -15.68 -10.18
CA ASN A 220 -2.20 -15.65 -10.72
C ASN A 220 -2.48 -14.45 -11.64
N ALA A 221 -1.48 -13.60 -11.88
CA ALA A 221 -1.58 -12.42 -12.73
C ALA A 221 -1.80 -12.82 -14.19
N LYS A 222 -3.00 -12.54 -14.73
CA LYS A 222 -3.39 -12.96 -16.07
C LYS A 222 -2.76 -12.08 -17.16
N PRO A 223 -2.29 -12.69 -18.27
CA PRO A 223 -1.90 -12.00 -19.50
C PRO A 223 -2.88 -10.91 -19.96
N GLU A 224 -4.17 -11.21 -19.87
CA GLU A 224 -5.29 -10.40 -20.34
C GLU A 224 -6.00 -9.67 -19.19
N LEU A 225 -6.60 -8.52 -19.49
CA LEU A 225 -7.56 -7.85 -18.60
C LEU A 225 -8.89 -8.62 -18.59
N SER A 226 -9.57 -8.62 -17.45
CA SER A 226 -10.94 -9.14 -17.35
C SER A 226 -11.94 -8.25 -18.11
N PRO A 227 -13.13 -8.76 -18.47
CA PRO A 227 -14.18 -7.95 -19.11
C PRO A 227 -14.57 -6.70 -18.30
N SER A 228 -14.52 -6.77 -16.96
CA SER A 228 -14.76 -5.61 -16.08
C SER A 228 -13.67 -4.55 -16.20
N GLU A 229 -12.40 -4.94 -16.19
CA GLU A 229 -11.27 -4.02 -16.34
C GLU A 229 -11.24 -3.39 -17.74
N ILE A 230 -11.57 -4.15 -18.78
CA ILE A 230 -11.72 -3.65 -20.15
C ILE A 230 -12.81 -2.56 -20.22
N GLU A 231 -13.99 -2.81 -19.63
CA GLU A 231 -15.08 -1.83 -19.63
C GLU A 231 -14.83 -0.63 -18.69
N GLU A 232 -13.88 -0.72 -17.77
CA GLU A 232 -13.38 0.43 -17.00
C GLU A 232 -12.33 1.22 -17.79
N ALA A 233 -11.32 0.56 -18.36
CA ALA A 233 -10.30 1.15 -19.21
C ALA A 233 -10.91 1.92 -20.40
N LYS A 234 -11.98 1.41 -21.02
CA LYS A 234 -12.73 2.10 -22.08
C LYS A 234 -13.36 3.43 -21.67
N LYS A 235 -13.53 3.70 -20.37
CA LYS A 235 -14.03 4.99 -19.85
C LYS A 235 -12.93 6.06 -19.81
N ASP A 236 -11.66 5.65 -19.75
CA ASP A 236 -10.53 6.57 -19.79
C ASP A 236 -10.26 7.02 -21.23
N LYS A 237 -10.55 8.30 -21.48
CA LYS A 237 -10.36 8.91 -22.81
C LYS A 237 -8.89 9.06 -23.19
N ALA A 238 -7.99 9.28 -22.23
CA ALA A 238 -6.57 9.43 -22.51
C ALA A 238 -5.97 8.07 -22.91
N LEU A 239 -6.26 7.02 -22.13
CA LEU A 239 -5.87 5.65 -22.44
C LEU A 239 -6.44 5.19 -23.79
N MET A 240 -7.75 5.40 -24.03
CA MET A 240 -8.36 4.97 -25.30
C MET A 240 -7.85 5.75 -26.51
N ASN A 241 -7.52 7.04 -26.38
CA ASN A 241 -6.90 7.79 -27.48
C ASN A 241 -5.54 7.18 -27.87
N LEU A 242 -4.75 6.78 -26.87
CA LEU A 242 -3.43 6.17 -27.03
C LEU A 242 -3.55 4.76 -27.65
N VAL A 243 -4.44 3.91 -27.12
CA VAL A 243 -4.74 2.57 -27.67
C VAL A 243 -5.20 2.66 -29.12
N ASN A 244 -6.14 3.56 -29.44
CA ASN A 244 -6.61 3.78 -30.81
C ASN A 244 -5.49 4.30 -31.73
N SER A 245 -4.59 5.15 -31.23
CA SER A 245 -3.47 5.68 -32.00
C SER A 245 -2.46 4.58 -32.35
N LEU A 246 -2.06 3.75 -31.39
CA LEU A 246 -1.16 2.61 -31.61
C LEU A 246 -1.81 1.58 -32.56
N SER A 247 -3.03 1.14 -32.24
CA SER A 247 -3.81 0.21 -33.08
C SER A 247 -3.93 0.71 -34.53
N SER A 248 -4.29 1.98 -34.74
CA SER A 248 -4.45 2.55 -36.09
C SER A 248 -3.13 2.66 -36.85
N LYS A 249 -2.01 2.97 -36.17
CA LYS A 249 -0.67 3.05 -36.78
C LYS A 249 -0.22 1.71 -37.34
N TYR A 250 -0.59 0.62 -36.66
CA TYR A 250 -0.19 -0.76 -36.99
C TYR A 250 -1.32 -1.59 -37.64
N GLY A 251 -2.30 -0.94 -38.27
CA GLY A 251 -3.26 -1.62 -39.15
C GLY A 251 -4.47 -2.28 -38.46
N GLY A 252 -4.73 -1.94 -37.20
CA GLY A 252 -5.88 -2.39 -36.40
C GLY A 252 -5.50 -3.10 -35.11
N GLU A 253 -4.30 -3.67 -35.05
CA GLU A 253 -3.75 -4.36 -33.89
C GLU A 253 -2.25 -4.11 -33.86
N ALA A 254 -1.71 -3.64 -32.74
CA ALA A 254 -0.28 -3.39 -32.59
C ALA A 254 0.37 -4.50 -31.76
N LYS A 255 1.44 -5.11 -32.30
CA LYS A 255 2.20 -6.21 -31.70
C LYS A 255 3.62 -5.78 -31.40
N PHE A 256 3.93 -5.66 -30.11
CA PHE A 256 5.25 -5.33 -29.61
C PHE A 256 5.92 -6.55 -29.00
N LEU A 257 7.11 -6.91 -29.48
CA LEU A 257 7.93 -7.94 -28.84
C LEU A 257 8.86 -7.28 -27.81
N LEU A 258 8.58 -7.48 -26.53
CA LEU A 258 9.38 -6.98 -25.41
C LEU A 258 10.43 -8.00 -25.01
N ASN A 259 11.70 -7.62 -25.06
CA ASN A 259 12.83 -8.43 -24.57
C ASN A 259 13.56 -7.70 -23.44
N ILE A 260 13.96 -8.46 -22.42
CA ILE A 260 14.91 -8.04 -21.39
C ILE A 260 16.09 -9.02 -21.45
N VAL A 261 17.31 -8.50 -21.59
CA VAL A 261 18.52 -9.30 -21.84
C VAL A 261 19.64 -8.99 -20.84
N ASP A 262 20.40 -10.00 -20.44
CA ASP A 262 21.57 -9.87 -19.56
C ASP A 262 22.80 -10.37 -20.34
N GLY A 263 23.46 -9.45 -21.06
CA GLY A 263 24.39 -9.80 -22.12
C GLY A 263 23.68 -10.47 -23.30
N ASP A 264 24.07 -11.70 -23.64
CA ASP A 264 23.45 -12.51 -24.70
C ASP A 264 22.27 -13.37 -24.21
N GLU A 265 22.01 -13.41 -22.88
CA GLU A 265 20.92 -14.19 -22.28
C GLU A 265 19.60 -13.43 -22.36
N VAL A 266 18.54 -14.06 -22.87
CA VAL A 266 17.17 -13.53 -22.78
C VAL A 266 16.59 -13.87 -21.39
N VAL A 267 16.45 -12.86 -20.55
CA VAL A 267 15.90 -12.95 -19.18
C VAL A 267 14.38 -12.90 -19.19
N PHE A 268 13.79 -12.09 -20.07
CA PHE A 268 12.36 -12.01 -20.29
C PHE A 268 12.07 -11.79 -21.77
N ASN A 269 10.99 -12.38 -22.26
CA ASN A 269 10.48 -12.20 -23.60
C ASN A 269 8.95 -12.31 -23.55
N ALA A 270 8.26 -11.29 -24.04
CA ALA A 270 6.80 -11.25 -24.05
C ALA A 270 6.26 -10.57 -25.30
N LEU A 271 5.16 -11.10 -25.84
CA LEU A 271 4.37 -10.43 -26.87
C LEU A 271 3.34 -9.52 -26.20
N VAL A 272 3.37 -8.23 -26.49
CA VAL A 272 2.35 -7.27 -26.05
C VAL A 272 1.45 -6.92 -27.22
N THR A 273 0.17 -7.30 -27.14
CA THR A 273 -0.85 -7.02 -28.16
C THR A 273 -1.79 -5.92 -27.67
N ILE A 274 -2.01 -4.89 -28.49
CA ILE A 274 -2.83 -3.71 -28.17
C ILE A 274 -3.85 -3.47 -29.29
N ASN A 275 -5.14 -3.49 -28.92
CA ASN A 275 -6.25 -3.10 -29.79
C ASN A 275 -7.43 -2.57 -28.94
N PRO A 276 -8.43 -1.88 -29.52
CA PRO A 276 -9.52 -1.25 -28.76
C PRO A 276 -10.50 -2.23 -28.09
N GLU A 277 -10.45 -3.52 -28.41
CA GLU A 277 -11.32 -4.54 -27.83
C GLU A 277 -10.71 -5.13 -26.56
N ILE A 278 -9.43 -5.50 -26.59
CA ILE A 278 -8.70 -6.12 -25.47
C ILE A 278 -7.94 -5.12 -24.59
N ILE A 279 -7.74 -3.89 -25.09
CA ILE A 279 -6.91 -2.81 -24.52
C ILE A 279 -5.42 -3.15 -24.49
N MET A 280 -5.04 -4.17 -23.72
CA MET A 280 -3.68 -4.69 -23.65
C MET A 280 -3.69 -6.15 -23.21
N LYS A 281 -2.91 -6.97 -23.90
CA LYS A 281 -2.58 -8.35 -23.53
C LYS A 281 -1.07 -8.53 -23.53
N ILE A 282 -0.51 -9.19 -22.52
CA ILE A 282 0.94 -9.44 -22.40
C ILE A 282 1.15 -10.96 -22.26
N GLU A 283 1.82 -11.59 -23.21
CA GLU A 283 2.07 -13.04 -23.23
C GLU A 283 3.56 -13.35 -23.06
N PRO A 284 4.02 -13.69 -21.84
CA PRO A 284 5.37 -14.20 -21.60
C PRO A 284 5.60 -15.53 -22.32
N MET A 285 6.76 -15.68 -22.95
CA MET A 285 7.11 -16.88 -23.71
C MET A 285 8.62 -16.95 -23.97
N LYS A 286 9.20 -18.16 -23.95
CA LYS A 286 10.65 -18.36 -24.20
C LYS A 286 11.12 -17.88 -25.57
N THR A 287 10.28 -18.03 -26.60
CA THR A 287 10.59 -17.68 -28.00
C THR A 287 9.32 -17.25 -28.72
N TYR A 288 9.45 -16.28 -29.63
CA TYR A 288 8.38 -15.88 -30.55
C TYR A 288 8.87 -15.98 -31.99
N GLU A 289 8.12 -16.68 -32.84
CA GLU A 289 8.41 -16.89 -34.28
C GLU A 289 7.36 -16.24 -35.21
N GLY A 290 6.41 -15.48 -34.63
CA GLY A 290 5.35 -14.81 -35.38
C GLY A 290 5.72 -13.39 -35.83
N ASP A 291 4.81 -12.77 -36.58
CA ASP A 291 4.95 -11.38 -37.03
C ASP A 291 4.72 -10.40 -35.87
N TYR A 292 5.63 -9.45 -35.71
CA TYR A 292 5.53 -8.31 -34.78
C TYR A 292 5.77 -7.00 -35.54
N ASP A 293 5.16 -5.91 -35.08
CA ASP A 293 5.30 -4.59 -35.69
C ASP A 293 6.56 -3.86 -35.21
N ALA A 294 6.93 -4.10 -33.96
CA ALA A 294 8.09 -3.50 -33.31
C ALA A 294 8.65 -4.44 -32.24
N LYS A 295 9.97 -4.46 -32.10
CA LYS A 295 10.68 -5.10 -30.99
C LYS A 295 11.30 -4.03 -30.11
N VAL A 296 11.22 -4.19 -28.80
CA VAL A 296 11.86 -3.32 -27.80
C VAL A 296 12.75 -4.19 -26.92
N THR A 297 14.03 -3.85 -26.80
CA THR A 297 15.00 -4.63 -26.01
C THR A 297 15.64 -3.76 -24.94
N PHE A 298 15.61 -4.25 -23.70
CA PHE A 298 16.21 -3.61 -22.52
C PHE A 298 17.38 -4.44 -21.99
N ASP A 299 18.48 -3.79 -21.62
CA ASP A 299 19.48 -4.39 -20.74
C ASP A 299 18.86 -4.63 -19.34
N TYR A 300 19.14 -5.79 -18.76
CA TYR A 300 18.51 -6.22 -17.52
C TYR A 300 18.95 -5.41 -16.30
N ASN A 301 20.21 -4.96 -16.24
CA ASN A 301 20.70 -4.10 -15.16
C ASN A 301 20.03 -2.73 -15.23
N PHE A 302 19.90 -2.17 -16.44
CA PHE A 302 19.16 -0.94 -16.68
C PHE A 302 17.68 -1.08 -16.33
N PHE A 303 17.02 -2.16 -16.77
CA PHE A 303 15.62 -2.42 -16.48
C PHE A 303 15.35 -2.56 -14.98
N TYR A 304 16.18 -3.36 -14.28
CA TYR A 304 16.10 -3.51 -12.83
C TYR A 304 16.29 -2.17 -12.10
N SER A 305 17.25 -1.35 -12.53
CA SER A 305 17.47 -0.02 -11.95
C SER A 305 16.29 0.93 -12.20
N LEU A 306 15.65 0.85 -13.37
CA LEU A 306 14.48 1.65 -13.73
C LEU A 306 13.28 1.31 -12.82
N ILE A 307 12.95 0.04 -12.67
CA ILE A 307 11.81 -0.39 -11.81
C ILE A 307 12.10 -0.14 -10.33
N SER A 308 13.33 -0.44 -9.87
CA SER A 308 13.76 -0.24 -8.49
C SER A 308 13.71 1.25 -8.10
N THR A 309 14.19 2.14 -8.98
CA THR A 309 14.12 3.59 -8.76
C THR A 309 12.69 4.10 -8.81
N SER A 310 11.88 3.64 -9.79
CA SER A 310 10.47 4.03 -9.88
C SER A 310 9.70 3.67 -8.59
N GLU A 311 9.91 2.47 -8.07
CA GLU A 311 9.32 2.04 -6.79
C GLU A 311 9.87 2.82 -5.58
N LYS A 312 11.17 3.17 -5.57
CA LYS A 312 11.77 3.95 -4.47
C LYS A 312 11.22 5.37 -4.40
N GLU A 313 11.05 6.05 -5.54
CA GLU A 313 10.46 7.39 -5.53
C GLU A 313 8.95 7.35 -5.26
N VAL A 314 8.20 6.48 -5.97
CA VAL A 314 6.73 6.43 -5.89
C VAL A 314 6.22 5.90 -4.56
N ARG A 315 6.84 4.85 -3.99
CA ARG A 315 6.42 4.23 -2.72
C ARG A 315 7.34 4.62 -1.56
N GLY A 316 8.66 4.51 -1.75
CA GLY A 316 9.65 4.87 -0.73
C GLY A 316 9.64 6.33 -0.31
N GLY A 317 9.23 7.22 -1.21
CA GLY A 317 9.03 8.64 -0.91
C GLY A 317 7.76 8.94 -0.11
N GLN A 318 6.81 8.01 0.04
CA GLN A 318 5.58 8.25 0.77
C GLN A 318 5.81 8.15 2.29
N THR A 319 5.38 9.19 2.99
CA THR A 319 5.31 9.17 4.45
C THR A 319 3.96 8.61 4.85
N GLU A 320 3.95 7.55 5.65
CA GLU A 320 2.79 7.12 6.43
C GLU A 320 2.58 8.09 7.59
N TYR A 321 1.33 8.49 7.81
CA TYR A 321 0.92 9.44 8.83
C TYR A 321 -0.02 8.78 9.85
N PRO A 322 -0.04 9.23 11.12
CA PRO A 322 -0.97 8.72 12.10
C PRO A 322 -2.35 9.38 11.93
N PRO A 323 -3.47 8.73 12.33
CA PRO A 323 -4.83 9.21 12.04
C PRO A 323 -5.18 10.62 12.54
N TRP A 324 -4.48 11.09 13.57
CA TRP A 324 -4.67 12.43 14.15
C TRP A 324 -3.95 13.56 13.42
N GLU A 325 -3.12 13.23 12.42
CA GLU A 325 -2.56 14.20 11.48
C GLU A 325 -3.25 14.06 10.12
N LYS A 326 -4.13 15.03 9.83
CA LYS A 326 -4.80 15.12 8.53
C LYS A 326 -3.76 15.20 7.41
N GLU A 327 -4.12 14.69 6.23
CA GLU A 327 -3.35 14.62 4.98
C GLU A 327 -2.92 16.01 4.39
N GLY A 328 -2.39 16.92 5.19
CA GLY A 328 -2.09 18.31 4.83
C GLY A 328 -0.83 18.51 3.99
N LEU A 329 -0.06 17.44 3.75
CA LEU A 329 1.26 17.50 3.09
C LEU A 329 1.28 17.05 1.63
N LYS A 330 0.11 16.92 0.98
CA LYS A 330 -0.02 16.57 -0.46
C LYS A 330 0.72 17.51 -1.43
N ILE A 331 1.16 18.69 -0.97
CA ILE A 331 2.03 19.60 -1.73
C ILE A 331 3.44 19.00 -1.91
N GLY A 332 3.97 18.30 -0.89
CA GLY A 332 5.25 17.61 -0.98
C GLY A 332 5.21 16.50 -2.03
N ASP A 333 4.15 15.69 -2.01
CA ASP A 333 3.99 14.55 -2.92
C ASP A 333 3.68 14.98 -4.36
N MET A 334 2.95 16.09 -4.53
CA MET A 334 2.76 16.72 -5.86
C MET A 334 4.06 17.28 -6.45
N ILE A 335 4.96 17.82 -5.62
CA ILE A 335 6.27 18.29 -6.08
C ILE A 335 7.18 17.10 -6.42
N LYS A 336 7.20 16.05 -5.59
CA LYS A 336 7.93 14.79 -5.88
C LYS A 336 7.55 14.24 -7.25
N GLY A 337 6.26 14.01 -7.52
CA GLY A 337 5.81 13.42 -8.80
C GLY A 337 6.27 14.16 -10.07
N VAL A 338 6.52 15.47 -10.00
CA VAL A 338 7.12 16.23 -11.11
C VAL A 338 8.63 15.97 -11.25
N PHE A 339 9.36 15.93 -10.13
CA PHE A 339 10.78 15.54 -10.12
C PHE A 339 10.99 14.08 -10.54
N ASP A 340 10.08 13.19 -10.14
CA ASP A 340 10.13 11.76 -10.45
C ASP A 340 9.92 11.52 -11.95
N GLY A 341 8.94 12.18 -12.56
CA GLY A 341 8.73 12.16 -14.02
C GLY A 341 9.94 12.67 -14.81
N ILE A 342 10.60 13.74 -14.32
CA ILE A 342 11.84 14.25 -14.92
C ILE A 342 12.98 13.23 -14.77
N LYS A 343 13.15 12.61 -13.60
CA LYS A 343 14.19 11.60 -13.33
C LYS A 343 14.00 10.35 -14.17
N MET A 344 12.77 9.85 -14.28
CA MET A 344 12.40 8.73 -15.16
C MET A 344 12.67 9.05 -16.63
N TRP A 345 12.30 10.24 -17.10
CA TRP A 345 12.60 10.69 -18.46
C TRP A 345 14.11 10.76 -18.74
N PHE A 346 14.91 11.27 -17.79
CA PHE A 346 16.37 11.26 -17.92
C PHE A 346 16.95 9.84 -17.93
N MET A 347 16.45 8.93 -17.10
CA MET A 347 16.89 7.53 -17.10
C MET A 347 16.59 6.86 -18.45
N ILE A 348 15.36 6.98 -18.96
CA ILE A 348 14.95 6.46 -20.28
C ILE A 348 15.81 7.06 -21.41
N THR A 349 16.04 8.38 -21.38
CA THR A 349 16.87 9.08 -22.36
C THR A 349 18.32 8.60 -22.30
N SER A 350 18.87 8.41 -21.09
CA SER A 350 20.23 7.90 -20.90
C SER A 350 20.36 6.45 -21.37
N GLY A 351 19.36 5.60 -21.13
CA GLY A 351 19.31 4.22 -21.60
C GLY A 351 19.24 4.12 -23.12
N THR A 352 18.53 5.05 -23.76
CA THR A 352 18.51 5.17 -25.23
C THR A 352 19.89 5.56 -25.76
N ILE A 353 20.54 6.56 -25.17
CA ILE A 353 21.86 7.06 -25.61
C ILE A 353 22.98 6.02 -25.37
N SER A 354 22.94 5.28 -24.26
CA SER A 354 23.88 4.19 -23.97
C SER A 354 23.63 2.93 -24.78
N GLY A 355 22.49 2.82 -25.46
CA GLY A 355 22.04 1.59 -26.11
C GLY A 355 21.64 0.48 -25.11
N SER A 356 21.31 0.84 -23.87
CA SER A 356 20.66 -0.03 -22.88
C SER A 356 19.16 -0.20 -23.14
N ILE A 357 18.56 0.68 -23.96
CA ILE A 357 17.25 0.49 -24.59
C ILE A 357 17.47 0.54 -26.11
N ARG A 358 16.86 -0.39 -26.85
CA ARG A 358 16.90 -0.44 -28.32
C ARG A 358 15.52 -0.79 -28.86
N SER A 359 15.19 -0.33 -30.06
CA SER A 359 14.02 -0.81 -30.79
C SER A 359 14.36 -1.19 -32.22
N ASP A 360 13.55 -2.09 -32.78
CA ASP A 360 13.58 -2.50 -34.18
C ASP A 360 12.14 -2.49 -34.73
N PRO A 361 11.77 -1.57 -35.64
CA PRO A 361 12.62 -0.53 -36.22
C PRO A 361 12.96 0.60 -35.21
N PRO A 362 14.03 1.39 -35.42
CA PRO A 362 14.50 2.41 -34.45
C PRO A 362 13.50 3.55 -34.16
N ASP A 363 12.57 3.83 -35.07
CA ASP A 363 11.52 4.85 -34.90
C ASP A 363 10.33 4.36 -34.06
N SER A 364 10.23 3.05 -33.80
CA SER A 364 9.22 2.47 -32.89
C SER A 364 9.52 2.68 -31.40
N LEU A 365 10.70 3.20 -31.03
CA LEU A 365 11.12 3.35 -29.64
C LEU A 365 10.13 4.17 -28.80
N SER A 366 9.59 5.26 -29.34
CA SER A 366 8.61 6.10 -28.63
C SER A 366 7.33 5.35 -28.31
N ASP A 367 6.87 4.49 -29.24
CA ASP A 367 5.69 3.65 -29.05
C ASP A 367 6.00 2.56 -28.03
N GLY A 368 7.15 1.90 -28.14
CA GLY A 368 7.60 0.88 -27.20
C GLY A 368 7.71 1.38 -25.75
N LEU A 369 8.23 2.60 -25.56
CA LEU A 369 8.26 3.27 -24.25
C LEU A 369 6.86 3.62 -23.75
N THR A 370 5.95 3.99 -24.65
CA THR A 370 4.54 4.25 -24.33
C THR A 370 3.85 2.97 -23.86
N VAL A 371 4.09 1.84 -24.52
CA VAL A 371 3.60 0.52 -24.09
C VAL A 371 4.14 0.13 -22.72
N MET A 372 5.44 0.34 -22.48
CA MET A 372 6.04 0.11 -21.15
C MET A 372 5.39 0.96 -20.05
N GLN A 373 5.08 2.24 -20.32
CA GLN A 373 4.38 3.09 -19.38
C GLN A 373 2.99 2.52 -19.03
N MET A 374 2.19 2.13 -20.03
CA MET A 374 0.89 1.49 -19.80
C MET A 374 0.99 0.20 -18.96
N MET A 375 2.06 -0.60 -19.15
CA MET A 375 2.30 -1.80 -18.35
C MET A 375 2.57 -1.49 -16.88
N PHE A 376 3.37 -0.45 -16.59
CA PHE A 376 3.61 -0.01 -15.22
C PHE A 376 2.35 0.59 -14.58
N GLU A 377 1.60 1.42 -15.30
CA GLU A 377 0.34 1.99 -14.82
C GLU A 377 -0.65 0.88 -14.45
N ARG A 378 -0.81 -0.17 -15.29
CA ARG A 378 -1.61 -1.38 -14.99
C ARG A 378 -1.15 -2.14 -13.74
N SER A 379 0.15 -2.17 -13.44
CA SER A 379 0.67 -2.83 -12.22
C SER A 379 0.47 -2.02 -10.93
N SER A 380 0.13 -0.73 -11.08
CA SER A 380 -0.07 0.23 -9.99
C SER A 380 -1.55 0.54 -9.71
N SER A 381 -2.47 -0.01 -10.53
CA SER A 381 -3.93 0.18 -10.44
C SER A 381 -4.62 -1.04 -9.85
#